data_AF-A0AAV2JHK0-F1
#
_entry.id   AF-A0AAV2JHK0-F1
#
_cell.length_a   1.000
_cell.length_b   1.000
_cell.length_c   1.000
_cell.angle_alpha   90.00
_cell.angle_beta   90.00
_cell.angle_gamma   90.00
#
_symmetry.space_group_name_H-M   'P 1'
#
loop_
_entity.id
_entity.type
_entity.pdbx_description
1 polymer ?
#
loop_
_entity_poly.entity_id
_entity_poly.type
_entity_poly.pdbx_seq_one_letter_code
_entity_poly.pdbx_strand_id
1 'polypeptide(L)'
;MISYEAYLQVGEKAGPKCKKFFTARVYAKLLHSDPYGRISIMQFFNYVMRKVWLHQTRIGLSLYDVAGQGHLRESLRDEELSKESQESNWFSAPSALRVYGQYLNLDKDHNGMLSKEELSRYGTATLTSVFLDRVFQECLTYDGEMDYKTYLDFVLALENRKEPAALQYIFKLLDMENQGYLNVFSLNYFFRAIQEQMKVHAQEPVSFQDVKDEIYDMVKPKDPYKITLQDLVTCCQGDTVVSILIDLNGFWSYENREVLVANDNGSSNAADSDDT
;
A
#
# COMPACT_ATOMS: atom_id res chain seq x y z
N MET A 1 -25.78 -20.24 4.29
CA MET A 1 -26.45 -19.52 5.39
C MET A 1 -26.57 -20.45 6.58
N ILE A 2 -26.31 -19.99 7.81
CA ILE A 2 -26.32 -20.81 9.02
C ILE A 2 -27.32 -20.24 10.03
N SER A 3 -28.15 -21.10 10.63
CA SER A 3 -29.07 -20.74 11.72
C SER A 3 -28.33 -20.64 13.05
N TYR A 4 -28.95 -20.03 14.06
CA TYR A 4 -28.33 -19.85 15.36
C TYR A 4 -28.00 -21.18 16.05
N GLU A 5 -28.90 -22.18 15.93
CA GLU A 5 -28.67 -23.53 16.46
C GLU A 5 -27.48 -24.22 15.78
N ALA A 6 -27.41 -24.15 14.45
CA ALA A 6 -26.29 -24.72 13.70
C ALA A 6 -24.98 -23.98 14.00
N TYR A 7 -25.03 -22.67 14.21
CA TYR A 7 -23.89 -21.84 14.60
C TYR A 7 -23.29 -22.27 15.94
N LEU A 8 -24.13 -22.57 16.94
CA LEU A 8 -23.67 -23.09 18.23
C LEU A 8 -23.09 -24.51 18.10
N GLN A 9 -23.72 -25.38 17.31
CA GLN A 9 -23.20 -26.73 17.06
C GLN A 9 -21.83 -26.72 16.39
N VAL A 10 -21.61 -25.82 15.43
CA VAL A 10 -20.30 -25.62 14.79
C VAL A 10 -19.30 -25.07 15.79
N GLY A 11 -19.72 -24.14 16.66
CA GLY A 11 -18.88 -23.61 17.74
C GLY A 11 -18.40 -24.68 18.72
N GLU A 12 -19.21 -25.69 19.03
CA GLU A 12 -18.81 -26.79 19.91
C GLU A 12 -17.79 -27.74 19.25
N LYS A 13 -17.91 -27.94 17.94
CA LYS A 13 -16.96 -28.73 17.15
C LYS A 13 -15.70 -27.95 16.76
N ALA A 14 -15.72 -26.63 16.89
CA ALA A 14 -14.59 -25.77 16.55
C ALA A 14 -13.48 -25.86 17.60
N GLY A 15 -12.23 -25.73 17.14
CA GLY A 15 -11.06 -25.76 18.02
C GLY A 15 -11.08 -24.64 19.09
N PRO A 16 -10.34 -24.80 20.20
CA PRO A 16 -10.39 -23.89 21.36
C PRO A 16 -10.06 -22.43 21.01
N LYS A 17 -9.23 -22.20 19.98
CA LYS A 17 -8.89 -20.84 19.49
C LYS A 17 -10.06 -20.13 18.80
N CYS A 18 -10.98 -20.88 18.20
CA CYS A 18 -12.10 -20.35 17.43
C CYS A 18 -13.36 -20.14 18.28
N LYS A 19 -13.51 -20.87 19.40
CA LYS A 19 -14.69 -20.79 20.29
C LYS A 19 -15.04 -19.36 20.73
N LYS A 20 -14.04 -18.51 20.93
CA LYS A 20 -14.23 -17.08 21.32
C LYS A 20 -15.03 -16.26 20.30
N PHE A 21 -15.11 -16.70 19.04
CA PHE A 21 -15.87 -16.01 18.01
C PHE A 21 -17.32 -16.48 17.93
N PHE A 22 -17.64 -17.68 18.43
CA PHE A 22 -18.98 -18.27 18.43
C PHE A 22 -19.82 -17.75 19.60
N THR A 23 -20.07 -16.43 19.65
CA THR A 23 -20.93 -15.82 20.67
C THR A 23 -22.24 -15.30 20.08
N ALA A 24 -23.29 -15.25 20.91
CA ALA A 24 -24.59 -14.67 20.54
C ALA A 24 -24.46 -13.21 20.06
N ARG A 25 -23.53 -12.45 20.65
CA ARG A 25 -23.24 -11.06 20.27
C ARG A 25 -22.65 -10.95 18.87
N VAL A 26 -21.79 -11.88 18.47
CA VAL A 26 -21.23 -11.92 17.11
C VAL A 26 -22.30 -12.33 16.12
N TYR A 27 -23.12 -13.33 16.45
CA TYR A 27 -24.24 -13.76 15.61
C TYR A 27 -25.22 -12.61 15.33
N ALA A 28 -25.65 -11.90 16.37
CA ALA A 28 -26.56 -10.76 16.24
C ALA A 28 -25.96 -9.60 15.43
N LYS A 29 -24.64 -9.37 15.53
CA LYS A 29 -23.95 -8.34 14.73
C LYS A 29 -23.86 -8.68 13.24
N LEU A 30 -23.85 -9.97 12.89
CA LEU A 30 -23.74 -10.43 11.51
C LEU A 30 -25.11 -10.75 10.90
N LEU A 31 -26.18 -10.61 11.69
CA LEU A 31 -27.53 -10.82 11.23
C LEU A 31 -28.01 -9.58 10.47
N HIS A 32 -27.90 -9.63 9.15
CA HIS A 32 -28.44 -8.59 8.26
C HIS A 32 -29.61 -9.12 7.45
N SER A 33 -30.79 -8.56 7.70
CA SER A 33 -31.95 -8.55 6.79
C SER A 33 -32.45 -9.90 6.27
N ASP A 34 -32.14 -11.01 6.95
CA ASP A 34 -32.66 -12.34 6.60
C ASP A 34 -34.00 -12.62 7.32
N PRO A 35 -35.11 -12.88 6.60
CA PRO A 35 -36.41 -13.18 7.20
C PRO A 35 -36.42 -14.42 8.10
N TYR A 36 -35.45 -15.32 7.90
CA TYR A 36 -35.32 -16.58 8.61
C TYR A 36 -34.26 -16.55 9.72
N GLY A 37 -33.69 -15.38 10.03
CA GLY A 37 -32.77 -15.21 11.15
C GLY A 37 -31.40 -15.88 10.96
N ARG A 38 -30.95 -16.10 9.72
CA ARG A 38 -29.70 -16.81 9.38
C ARG A 38 -28.59 -15.83 9.00
N ILE A 39 -27.34 -16.20 9.31
CA ILE A 39 -26.16 -15.42 8.90
C ILE A 39 -25.44 -16.09 7.73
N SER A 40 -24.75 -15.32 6.90
CA SER A 40 -23.89 -15.88 5.85
C SER A 40 -22.64 -16.51 6.48
N ILE A 41 -22.33 -17.74 6.08
CA ILE A 41 -21.13 -18.44 6.52
C ILE A 41 -19.88 -17.67 6.07
N MET A 42 -19.90 -17.09 4.86
CA MET A 42 -18.81 -16.25 4.36
C MET A 42 -18.66 -14.96 5.16
N GLN A 43 -19.76 -14.30 5.55
CA GLN A 43 -19.67 -13.10 6.39
C GLN A 43 -19.11 -13.41 7.78
N PHE A 44 -19.47 -14.56 8.36
CA PHE A 44 -18.91 -15.02 9.63
C PHE A 44 -17.43 -15.40 9.49
N PHE A 45 -17.05 -16.10 8.42
CA PHE A 45 -15.66 -16.41 8.12
C PHE A 45 -14.82 -15.13 7.99
N ASN A 46 -15.29 -14.16 7.20
CA ASN A 46 -14.62 -12.87 7.03
C ASN A 46 -14.53 -12.08 8.35
N TYR A 47 -15.55 -12.14 9.21
CA TYR A 47 -15.51 -11.55 10.55
C TYR A 47 -14.42 -12.18 11.44
N VAL A 48 -14.35 -13.51 11.46
CA VAL A 48 -13.36 -14.26 12.23
C VAL A 48 -11.96 -13.96 11.71
N MET A 49 -11.77 -14.02 10.38
CA MET A 49 -10.51 -13.70 9.72
C MET A 49 -10.06 -12.28 10.07
N ARG A 50 -10.92 -11.27 9.91
CA ARG A 50 -10.61 -9.88 10.28
C ARG A 50 -10.15 -9.74 11.74
N LYS A 51 -10.78 -10.45 12.68
CA LYS A 51 -10.42 -10.37 14.10
C LYS A 51 -9.13 -11.11 14.45
N VAL A 52 -8.91 -12.29 13.87
CA VAL A 52 -7.65 -13.03 14.00
C VAL A 52 -6.52 -12.24 13.38
N TRP A 53 -6.77 -11.64 12.22
CA TRP A 53 -5.80 -10.87 11.46
C TRP A 53 -5.42 -9.56 12.16
N LEU A 54 -6.37 -8.80 12.72
CA LEU A 54 -6.04 -7.64 13.57
C LEU A 54 -5.10 -8.01 14.74
N HIS A 55 -5.31 -9.17 15.35
CA HIS A 55 -4.42 -9.66 16.41
C HIS A 55 -3.05 -10.08 15.86
N GLN A 56 -2.98 -10.74 14.70
CA GLN A 56 -1.72 -11.15 14.08
C GLN A 56 -0.93 -9.96 13.55
N THR A 57 -1.57 -8.98 12.91
CA THR A 57 -0.95 -7.73 12.47
C THR A 57 -0.40 -6.96 13.67
N ARG A 58 -1.11 -6.94 14.81
CA ARG A 58 -0.58 -6.37 16.05
C ARG A 58 0.66 -7.10 16.57
N ILE A 59 0.71 -8.43 16.46
CA ILE A 59 1.88 -9.23 16.83
C ILE A 59 3.04 -9.02 15.82
N GLY A 60 2.75 -9.01 14.53
CA GLY A 60 3.75 -8.82 13.47
C GLY A 60 4.37 -7.42 13.54
N LEU A 61 3.57 -6.38 13.74
CA LEU A 61 4.07 -5.02 13.94
C LEU A 61 4.88 -4.86 15.23
N SER A 62 4.66 -5.71 16.25
CA SER A 62 5.51 -5.72 17.46
C SER A 62 6.93 -6.25 17.20
N LEU A 63 7.15 -6.97 16.09
CA LEU A 63 8.49 -7.45 15.69
C LEU A 63 9.35 -6.34 15.06
N TYR A 64 8.74 -5.23 14.64
CA TYR A 64 9.41 -4.06 14.08
C TYR A 64 9.58 -2.92 15.11
N ASP A 65 9.35 -3.21 16.40
CA ASP A 65 9.65 -2.30 17.51
C ASP A 65 11.16 -2.19 17.72
N VAL A 66 11.79 -1.26 17.00
CA VAL A 66 13.23 -0.94 17.09
C VAL A 66 13.63 -0.44 18.50
N ALA A 67 12.68 0.02 19.31
CA ALA A 67 12.95 0.55 20.66
C ALA A 67 13.00 -0.55 21.75
N GLY A 68 12.58 -1.78 21.46
CA GLY A 68 12.71 -2.92 22.37
C GLY A 68 11.96 -2.77 23.71
N GLN A 69 10.90 -1.96 23.77
CA GLN A 69 10.18 -1.70 25.02
C GLN A 69 9.07 -2.71 25.33
N GLY A 70 8.75 -3.61 24.39
CA GLY A 70 7.96 -4.82 24.66
C GLY A 70 6.52 -4.57 25.12
N HIS A 71 6.04 -3.32 25.08
CA HIS A 71 4.70 -2.95 25.48
C HIS A 71 4.17 -1.90 24.51
N LEU A 72 3.37 -2.35 23.54
CA LEU A 72 2.36 -1.47 22.95
C LEU A 72 1.38 -1.10 24.07
N ARG A 73 1.66 -0.02 24.80
CA ARG A 73 0.71 0.55 25.75
C ARG A 73 -0.48 1.10 24.99
N GLU A 74 -1.63 1.07 25.66
CA GLU A 74 -2.91 1.62 25.20
C GLU A 74 -2.87 3.11 24.84
N SER A 75 -1.77 3.82 25.13
CA SER A 75 -1.52 5.22 24.83
C SER A 75 -1.32 5.57 23.34
N LEU A 76 -1.44 4.61 22.42
CA LEU A 76 -1.63 4.90 20.99
C LEU A 76 -3.11 4.85 20.57
N ARG A 77 -4.01 4.52 21.51
CA ARG A 77 -5.47 4.65 21.36
C ARG A 77 -5.96 5.98 21.92
N ASP A 78 -5.19 7.05 21.77
CA ASP A 78 -5.62 8.35 22.27
C ASP A 78 -6.82 8.81 21.43
N GLU A 79 -8.01 8.52 21.96
CA GLU A 79 -9.29 9.12 21.58
C GLU A 79 -9.27 10.65 21.75
N GLU A 80 -8.21 11.20 22.38
CA GLU A 80 -7.93 12.63 22.55
C GLU A 80 -7.10 13.27 21.42
N LEU A 81 -6.59 12.49 20.45
CA LEU A 81 -5.91 13.04 19.27
C LEU A 81 -6.91 13.73 18.33
N SER A 82 -6.52 14.86 17.72
CA SER A 82 -7.32 15.50 16.67
C SER A 82 -7.61 14.50 15.54
N LYS A 83 -8.73 14.68 14.82
CA LYS A 83 -9.08 13.80 13.68
C LYS A 83 -7.93 13.67 12.67
N GLU A 84 -7.24 14.77 12.37
CA GLU A 84 -6.06 14.80 11.50
C GLU A 84 -4.87 13.99 12.04
N SER A 85 -4.65 14.03 13.36
CA SER A 85 -3.59 13.25 14.02
C SER A 85 -3.93 11.75 14.07
N GLN A 86 -5.22 11.41 14.15
CA GLN A 86 -5.67 10.02 14.04
C GLN A 86 -5.56 9.50 12.60
N GLU A 87 -5.83 10.33 11.59
CA GLU A 87 -5.72 9.96 10.18
C GLU A 87 -4.27 9.78 9.72
N SER A 88 -3.33 10.54 10.29
CA SER A 88 -1.90 10.38 10.02
C SER A 88 -1.25 9.23 10.82
N ASN A 89 -1.86 8.83 11.93
CA ASN A 89 -1.38 7.70 12.73
C ASN A 89 -1.84 6.36 12.14
N TRP A 90 -0.92 5.58 11.57
CA TRP A 90 -1.22 4.23 11.04
C TRP A 90 -1.73 3.24 12.10
N PHE A 91 -1.40 3.46 13.38
CA PHE A 91 -1.86 2.63 14.50
C PHE A 91 -3.28 2.96 14.94
N SER A 92 -3.90 4.01 14.39
CA SER A 92 -5.26 4.40 14.72
C SER A 92 -6.28 3.42 14.12
N ALA A 93 -7.43 3.28 14.79
CA ALA A 93 -8.54 2.51 14.24
C ALA A 93 -9.02 3.06 12.88
N PRO A 94 -9.15 4.38 12.66
CA PRO A 94 -9.47 4.94 11.35
C PRO A 94 -8.52 4.49 10.22
N SER A 95 -7.20 4.55 10.44
CA SER A 95 -6.20 4.15 9.44
C SER A 95 -6.28 2.65 9.12
N ALA A 96 -6.37 1.80 10.14
CA ALA A 96 -6.54 0.37 9.95
C ALA A 96 -7.85 0.02 9.21
N LEU A 97 -8.94 0.75 9.50
CA LEU A 97 -10.22 0.59 8.81
C LEU A 97 -10.16 1.05 7.35
N ARG A 98 -9.48 2.17 7.07
CA ARG A 98 -9.28 2.69 5.71
C ARG A 98 -8.61 1.65 4.82
N VAL A 99 -7.49 1.10 5.28
CA VAL A 99 -6.65 0.19 4.50
C VAL A 99 -7.34 -1.15 4.28
N TYR A 100 -8.00 -1.66 5.32
CA TYR A 100 -8.81 -2.87 5.19
C TYR A 100 -10.03 -2.66 4.28
N GLY A 101 -10.67 -1.48 4.33
CA GLY A 101 -11.75 -1.11 3.44
C GLY A 101 -11.29 -1.07 1.97
N GLN A 102 -10.11 -0.51 1.71
CA GLN A 102 -9.50 -0.52 0.38
C GLN A 102 -9.25 -1.96 -0.10
N TYR A 103 -8.70 -2.83 0.75
CA TYR A 103 -8.49 -4.24 0.43
C TYR A 103 -9.79 -4.93 0.00
N LEU A 104 -10.85 -4.80 0.79
CA LEU A 104 -12.16 -5.38 0.47
C LEU A 104 -12.80 -4.80 -0.79
N ASN A 105 -12.50 -3.55 -1.14
CA ASN A 105 -12.98 -2.94 -2.36
C ASN A 105 -12.25 -3.46 -3.61
N LEU A 106 -10.99 -3.88 -3.46
CA LEU A 106 -10.19 -4.47 -4.52
C LEU A 106 -10.59 -5.94 -4.76
N ASP A 107 -10.77 -6.72 -3.68
CA ASP A 107 -11.22 -8.13 -3.70
C ASP A 107 -12.67 -8.24 -4.20
N LYS A 108 -12.84 -8.42 -5.52
CA LYS A 108 -14.13 -8.43 -6.21
C LYS A 108 -14.82 -9.77 -6.15
N ASP A 109 -14.06 -10.84 -6.17
CA ASP A 109 -14.63 -12.19 -6.06
C ASP A 109 -14.87 -12.61 -4.60
N HIS A 110 -14.40 -11.80 -3.65
CA HIS A 110 -14.53 -11.97 -2.21
C HIS A 110 -13.91 -13.28 -1.72
N ASN A 111 -12.84 -13.72 -2.38
CA ASN A 111 -12.11 -14.93 -2.03
C ASN A 111 -11.13 -14.69 -0.85
N GLY A 112 -10.90 -13.42 -0.48
CA GLY A 112 -10.06 -13.02 0.65
C GLY A 112 -8.58 -12.85 0.31
N MET A 113 -8.20 -12.99 -0.96
CA MET A 113 -6.88 -12.71 -1.54
C MET A 113 -7.03 -11.64 -2.64
N LEU A 114 -5.92 -11.18 -3.20
CA LEU A 114 -5.92 -10.24 -4.33
C LEU A 114 -5.14 -10.80 -5.51
N SER A 115 -5.82 -10.92 -6.64
CA SER A 115 -5.18 -11.13 -7.94
C SER A 115 -4.43 -9.88 -8.41
N LYS A 116 -3.56 -10.04 -9.42
CA LYS A 116 -2.86 -8.90 -10.04
C LYS A 116 -3.84 -7.90 -10.67
N GLU A 117 -4.90 -8.41 -11.29
CA GLU A 117 -5.95 -7.61 -11.94
C GLU A 117 -6.77 -6.80 -10.93
N GLU A 118 -6.92 -7.30 -9.71
CA GLU A 118 -7.55 -6.54 -8.63
C GLU A 118 -6.59 -5.51 -8.06
N LEU A 119 -5.33 -5.88 -7.78
CA LEU A 119 -4.33 -4.94 -7.29
C LEU A 119 -4.01 -3.83 -8.29
N SER A 120 -4.17 -4.06 -9.60
CA SER A 120 -3.97 -3.02 -10.62
C SER A 120 -4.92 -1.84 -10.50
N ARG A 121 -6.01 -1.98 -9.73
CA ARG A 121 -6.98 -0.92 -9.44
C ARG A 121 -6.66 -0.17 -8.15
N TYR A 122 -5.53 -0.49 -7.51
CA TYR A 122 -5.06 0.22 -6.32
C TYR A 122 -4.82 1.71 -6.61
N GLY A 123 -5.23 2.56 -5.67
CA GLY A 123 -5.12 4.02 -5.80
C GLY A 123 -5.89 4.54 -7.02
N THR A 124 -5.17 5.21 -7.91
CA THR A 124 -5.68 5.76 -9.17
C THR A 124 -5.47 4.83 -10.37
N ALA A 125 -5.07 3.56 -10.13
CA ALA A 125 -4.79 2.57 -11.16
C ALA A 125 -3.68 2.97 -12.16
N THR A 126 -2.72 3.78 -11.70
CA THR A 126 -1.60 4.29 -12.52
C THR A 126 -0.26 3.59 -12.27
N LEU A 127 -0.22 2.63 -11.34
CA LEU A 127 0.93 1.75 -11.20
C LEU A 127 1.12 0.95 -12.49
N THR A 128 2.37 0.83 -12.93
CA THR A 128 2.69 0.11 -14.16
C THR A 128 2.45 -1.39 -14.01
N SER A 129 1.98 -2.04 -15.08
CA SER A 129 1.80 -3.49 -15.11
C SER A 129 3.11 -4.24 -14.83
N VAL A 130 4.23 -3.70 -15.31
CA VAL A 130 5.59 -4.22 -15.10
C VAL A 130 5.99 -4.16 -13.63
N PHE A 131 5.69 -3.08 -12.93
CA PHE A 131 5.93 -3.01 -11.49
C PHE A 131 5.06 -4.03 -10.73
N LEU A 132 3.78 -4.14 -11.08
CA LEU A 132 2.89 -5.12 -10.46
C LEU A 132 3.33 -6.57 -10.73
N ASP A 133 3.86 -6.87 -11.92
CA ASP A 133 4.48 -8.17 -12.20
C ASP A 133 5.60 -8.49 -11.21
N ARG A 134 6.48 -7.52 -10.95
CA ARG A 134 7.57 -7.68 -9.99
C ARG A 134 7.06 -7.87 -8.57
N VAL A 135 6.00 -7.16 -8.17
CA VAL A 135 5.36 -7.36 -6.86
C VAL A 135 4.93 -8.81 -6.67
N PHE A 136 4.22 -9.40 -7.64
CA PHE A 136 3.73 -10.78 -7.56
C PHE A 136 4.83 -11.85 -7.73
N GLN A 137 5.97 -11.49 -8.34
CA GLN A 137 7.14 -12.37 -8.46
C GLN A 137 7.98 -12.42 -7.18
N GLU A 138 8.13 -11.28 -6.49
CA GLU A 138 9.02 -11.15 -5.33
C GLU A 138 8.31 -11.36 -3.98
N CYS A 139 7.01 -11.12 -3.93
CA CYS A 139 6.22 -11.27 -2.71
C CYS A 139 5.64 -12.68 -2.58
N LEU A 140 5.25 -13.04 -1.35
CA LEU A 140 4.59 -14.29 -1.08
C LEU A 140 3.19 -14.28 -1.71
N THR A 141 2.94 -15.23 -2.61
CA THR A 141 1.65 -15.42 -3.27
C THR A 141 1.18 -16.86 -3.09
N TYR A 142 -0.14 -17.05 -3.09
CA TYR A 142 -0.81 -18.35 -3.02
C TYR A 142 -1.62 -18.51 -4.29
N ASP A 143 -1.25 -19.46 -5.14
CA ASP A 143 -1.86 -19.68 -6.45
C ASP A 143 -1.93 -18.41 -7.33
N GLY A 144 -0.92 -17.55 -7.21
CA GLY A 144 -0.84 -16.28 -7.96
C GLY A 144 -1.59 -15.11 -7.32
N GLU A 145 -2.17 -15.30 -6.13
CA GLU A 145 -2.89 -14.26 -5.39
C GLU A 145 -2.15 -13.83 -4.13
N MET A 146 -2.30 -12.57 -3.76
CA MET A 146 -1.64 -11.94 -2.62
C MET A 146 -2.56 -11.93 -1.40
N ASP A 147 -2.00 -12.28 -0.23
CA ASP A 147 -2.73 -12.17 1.02
C ASP A 147 -2.74 -10.75 1.58
N TYR A 148 -3.65 -10.48 2.52
CA TYR A 148 -3.78 -9.16 3.11
C TYR A 148 -2.51 -8.71 3.86
N LYS A 149 -1.71 -9.62 4.42
CA LYS A 149 -0.45 -9.26 5.08
C LYS A 149 0.55 -8.69 4.08
N THR A 150 0.68 -9.35 2.93
CA THR A 150 1.55 -8.92 1.84
C THR A 150 1.05 -7.61 1.24
N TYR A 151 -0.27 -7.46 1.06
CA TYR A 151 -0.87 -6.19 0.65
C TYR A 151 -0.57 -5.05 1.65
N LEU A 152 -0.61 -5.34 2.95
CA LEU A 152 -0.30 -4.34 3.97
C LEU A 152 1.14 -3.85 3.84
N ASP A 153 2.10 -4.75 3.66
CA ASP A 153 3.52 -4.39 3.47
C ASP A 153 3.70 -3.54 2.21
N PHE A 154 3.00 -3.91 1.13
CA PHE A 154 2.96 -3.15 -0.12
C PHE A 154 2.41 -1.73 0.07
N VAL A 155 1.25 -1.57 0.71
CA VAL A 155 0.66 -0.24 0.96
C VAL A 155 1.53 0.59 1.88
N LEU A 156 2.08 -0.01 2.95
CA LEU A 156 2.97 0.68 3.87
C LEU A 156 4.21 1.23 3.18
N ALA A 157 4.84 0.43 2.31
CA ALA A 157 5.99 0.87 1.53
C ALA A 157 5.62 2.00 0.54
N LEU A 158 4.46 1.90 -0.12
CA LEU A 158 4.02 2.91 -1.09
C LEU A 158 3.53 4.22 -0.47
N GLU A 159 2.96 4.21 0.74
CA GLU A 159 2.55 5.43 1.45
C GLU A 159 3.75 6.14 2.12
N ASN A 160 4.83 5.41 2.44
CA ASN A 160 5.99 5.94 3.17
C ASN A 160 7.29 5.88 2.37
N ARG A 161 7.27 6.17 1.06
CA ARG A 161 8.41 6.01 0.13
C ARG A 161 9.68 6.77 0.52
N LYS A 162 9.58 7.78 1.39
CA LYS A 162 10.72 8.53 1.91
C LYS A 162 11.53 7.74 2.93
N GLU A 163 10.90 6.78 3.60
CA GLU A 163 11.54 5.98 4.64
C GLU A 163 12.54 4.97 4.02
N PRO A 164 13.73 4.79 4.61
CA PRO A 164 14.73 3.86 4.09
C PRO A 164 14.21 2.42 3.96
N ALA A 165 13.35 1.98 4.88
CA ALA A 165 12.75 0.64 4.83
C ALA A 165 11.79 0.48 3.63
N ALA A 166 11.03 1.52 3.29
CA ALA A 166 10.16 1.52 2.12
C ALA A 166 10.98 1.54 0.82
N LEU A 167 12.03 2.37 0.76
CA LEU A 167 12.97 2.38 -0.37
C LEU A 167 13.61 1.01 -0.57
N GLN A 168 14.02 0.34 0.52
CA GLN A 168 14.57 -1.02 0.44
C GLN A 168 13.57 -2.02 -0.16
N TYR A 169 12.31 -1.95 0.27
CA TYR A 169 11.25 -2.80 -0.27
C TYR A 169 11.08 -2.57 -1.77
N ILE A 170 10.93 -1.31 -2.20
CA ILE A 170 10.72 -0.97 -3.61
C ILE A 170 11.96 -1.29 -4.45
N PHE A 171 13.16 -1.01 -3.93
CA PHE A 171 14.42 -1.32 -4.60
C PHE A 171 14.54 -2.81 -4.91
N LYS A 172 14.15 -3.68 -3.98
CA LYS A 172 14.13 -5.13 -4.22
C LYS A 172 13.22 -5.51 -5.41
N LEU A 173 12.10 -4.81 -5.59
CA LEU A 173 11.20 -5.04 -6.74
C LEU A 173 11.83 -4.57 -8.06
N LEU A 174 12.58 -3.45 -8.01
CA LEU A 174 13.26 -2.86 -9.16
C LEU A 174 14.53 -3.62 -9.57
N ASP A 175 15.24 -4.22 -8.63
CA ASP A 175 16.46 -5.01 -8.89
C ASP A 175 16.12 -6.42 -9.40
N MET A 176 15.73 -6.48 -10.68
CA MET A 176 15.27 -7.73 -11.32
C MET A 176 16.31 -8.86 -11.30
N GLU A 177 17.59 -8.52 -11.30
CA GLU A 177 18.69 -9.49 -11.35
C GLU A 177 19.29 -9.77 -9.97
N ASN A 178 18.75 -9.16 -8.90
CA ASN A 178 19.27 -9.24 -7.53
C ASN A 178 20.77 -8.95 -7.44
N GLN A 179 21.26 -7.98 -8.20
CA GLN A 179 22.68 -7.63 -8.27
C GLN A 179 23.10 -6.60 -7.22
N GLY A 180 22.14 -6.01 -6.51
CA GLY A 180 22.34 -4.95 -5.52
C GLY A 180 22.43 -3.54 -6.13
N TYR A 181 22.18 -3.39 -7.43
CA TYR A 181 22.20 -2.10 -8.13
C TYR A 181 21.24 -2.07 -9.33
N LEU A 182 20.74 -0.88 -9.64
CA LEU A 182 19.99 -0.60 -10.86
C LEU A 182 20.95 -0.04 -11.91
N ASN A 183 20.89 -0.62 -13.11
CA ASN A 183 21.64 -0.13 -14.27
C ASN A 183 20.69 0.53 -15.28
N VAL A 184 21.24 1.07 -16.36
CA VAL A 184 20.47 1.74 -17.42
C VAL A 184 19.40 0.83 -18.04
N PHE A 185 19.67 -0.48 -18.17
CA PHE A 185 18.69 -1.43 -18.69
C PHE A 185 17.52 -1.60 -17.73
N SER A 186 17.77 -1.71 -16.43
CA SER A 186 16.71 -1.77 -15.40
C SER A 186 15.83 -0.53 -15.46
N LEU A 187 16.42 0.67 -15.50
CA LEU A 187 15.67 1.93 -15.59
C LEU A 187 14.81 1.99 -16.87
N ASN A 188 15.40 1.66 -18.03
CA ASN A 188 14.69 1.67 -19.31
C ASN A 188 13.54 0.65 -19.33
N TYR A 189 13.74 -0.52 -18.72
CA TYR A 189 12.71 -1.56 -18.67
C TYR A 189 11.45 -1.07 -17.97
N PHE A 190 11.57 -0.45 -16.78
CA PHE A 190 10.42 0.11 -16.07
C PHE A 190 9.85 1.35 -16.78
N PHE A 191 10.71 2.22 -17.30
CA PHE A 191 10.27 3.45 -17.97
C PHE A 191 9.49 3.19 -19.26
N ARG A 192 9.78 2.10 -19.99
CA ARG A 192 9.00 1.71 -21.18
C ARG A 192 7.52 1.50 -20.85
N ALA A 193 7.21 0.94 -19.68
CA ALA A 193 5.82 0.76 -19.26
C ALA A 193 5.10 2.10 -19.03
N ILE A 194 5.81 3.09 -18.49
CA ILE A 194 5.30 4.47 -18.36
C ILE A 194 5.03 5.07 -19.75
N GLN A 195 5.98 4.95 -20.68
CA GLN A 195 5.81 5.46 -22.05
C GLN A 195 4.63 4.79 -22.77
N GLU A 196 4.41 3.50 -22.56
CA GLU A 196 3.24 2.79 -23.10
C GLU A 196 1.93 3.35 -22.54
N GLN A 197 1.84 3.58 -21.23
CA GLN A 197 0.65 4.20 -20.63
C GLN A 197 0.44 5.63 -21.14
N MET A 198 1.50 6.43 -21.31
CA MET A 198 1.41 7.78 -21.90
C MET A 198 0.79 7.76 -23.31
N LYS A 199 1.20 6.80 -24.15
CA LYS A 199 0.63 6.63 -25.50
C LYS A 199 -0.86 6.30 -25.46
N VAL A 200 -1.29 5.45 -24.52
CA VAL A 200 -2.71 5.12 -24.32
C VAL A 200 -3.52 6.38 -23.95
N HIS A 201 -2.92 7.30 -23.20
CA HIS A 201 -3.51 8.59 -22.86
C HIS A 201 -3.32 9.69 -23.92
N ALA A 202 -2.86 9.34 -25.13
CA ALA A 202 -2.61 10.25 -26.25
C ALA A 202 -1.63 11.39 -25.94
N GLN A 203 -0.61 11.10 -25.14
CA GLN A 203 0.43 12.06 -24.73
C GLN A 203 1.72 11.83 -25.52
N GLU A 204 2.50 12.89 -25.72
CA GLU A 204 3.78 12.77 -26.41
C GLU A 204 4.78 11.99 -25.54
N PRO A 205 5.50 11.01 -26.12
CA PRO A 205 6.45 10.21 -25.37
C PRO A 205 7.69 11.03 -25.00
N VAL A 206 8.03 11.05 -23.72
CA VAL A 206 9.28 11.66 -23.24
C VAL A 206 10.47 10.76 -23.56
N SER A 207 11.62 11.36 -23.89
CA SER A 207 12.87 10.66 -24.17
C SER A 207 13.39 9.95 -22.92
N PHE A 208 13.70 8.66 -23.03
CA PHE A 208 14.36 7.94 -21.95
C PHE A 208 15.72 8.53 -21.60
N GLN A 209 16.44 9.08 -22.58
CA GLN A 209 17.76 9.66 -22.34
C GLN A 209 17.69 10.84 -21.37
N ASP A 210 16.70 11.70 -21.53
CA ASP A 210 16.51 12.89 -20.71
C ASP A 210 16.14 12.48 -19.27
N VAL A 211 15.16 11.58 -19.13
CA VAL A 211 14.76 11.04 -17.81
C VAL A 211 15.90 10.30 -17.13
N LYS A 212 16.71 9.55 -17.89
CA LYS A 212 17.92 8.91 -17.37
C LYS A 212 18.89 9.96 -16.83
N ASP A 213 19.23 10.97 -17.62
CA ASP A 213 20.17 12.00 -17.20
C ASP A 213 19.67 12.74 -15.94
N GLU A 214 18.37 13.05 -15.87
CA GLU A 214 17.76 13.64 -14.66
C GLU A 214 17.82 12.71 -13.43
N ILE A 215 17.54 11.41 -13.58
CA ILE A 215 17.66 10.44 -12.48
C ILE A 215 19.12 10.38 -11.99
N TYR A 216 20.09 10.35 -12.89
CA TYR A 216 21.50 10.31 -12.51
C TYR A 216 21.96 11.61 -11.85
N ASP A 217 21.44 12.76 -12.29
CA ASP A 217 21.72 14.06 -11.67
C ASP A 217 21.09 14.21 -10.28
N MET A 218 19.91 13.62 -10.05
CA MET A 218 19.29 13.55 -8.74
C MET A 218 20.05 12.62 -7.78
N VAL A 219 20.39 11.41 -8.24
CA VAL A 219 20.97 10.37 -7.38
C VAL A 219 22.46 10.59 -7.12
N LYS A 220 23.20 11.08 -8.12
CA LYS A 220 24.67 11.23 -8.10
C LYS A 220 25.37 9.97 -7.56
N PRO A 221 25.15 8.81 -8.21
CA PRO A 221 25.66 7.54 -7.70
C PRO A 221 27.19 7.54 -7.63
N LYS A 222 27.73 6.80 -6.66
CA LYS A 222 29.20 6.65 -6.52
C LYS A 222 29.84 6.01 -7.75
N ASP A 223 29.14 5.07 -8.38
CA ASP A 223 29.52 4.47 -9.66
C ASP A 223 28.61 5.05 -10.76
N PRO A 224 29.16 5.71 -11.79
CA PRO A 224 28.37 6.32 -12.87
C PRO A 224 27.45 5.37 -13.64
N TYR A 225 27.59 4.06 -13.47
CA TYR A 225 26.77 3.06 -14.17
C TYR A 225 25.83 2.29 -13.25
N LYS A 226 25.88 2.51 -11.93
CA LYS A 226 25.17 1.70 -10.95
C LYS A 226 24.53 2.56 -9.87
N ILE A 227 23.22 2.50 -9.76
CA ILE A 227 22.47 3.12 -8.67
C ILE A 227 22.21 2.06 -7.60
N THR A 228 22.83 2.18 -6.43
CA THR A 228 22.57 1.29 -5.31
C THR A 228 21.45 1.82 -4.41
N LEU A 229 20.91 0.96 -3.55
CA LEU A 229 19.97 1.39 -2.50
C LEU A 229 20.57 2.51 -1.63
N GLN A 230 21.86 2.40 -1.30
CA GLN A 230 22.53 3.42 -0.48
C GLN A 230 22.57 4.77 -1.20
N ASP A 231 22.76 4.79 -2.52
CA ASP A 231 22.74 6.04 -3.29
C ASP A 231 21.36 6.68 -3.26
N LEU A 232 20.28 5.90 -3.42
CA LEU A 232 18.89 6.39 -3.33
C LEU A 232 18.53 6.93 -1.94
N VAL A 233 19.03 6.31 -0.88
CA VAL A 233 18.82 6.79 0.49
C VAL A 233 19.63 8.07 0.75
N THR A 234 20.86 8.15 0.25
CA THR A 234 21.77 9.26 0.52
C THR A 234 21.42 10.52 -0.29
N CYS A 235 20.80 10.36 -1.47
CA CYS A 235 20.44 11.50 -2.32
C CYS A 235 19.22 12.29 -1.82
N CYS A 236 18.49 11.79 -0.83
CA CYS A 236 17.25 12.38 -0.29
C CYS A 236 16.14 12.62 -1.35
N GLN A 237 16.25 11.99 -2.53
CA GLN A 237 15.30 12.06 -3.64
C GLN A 237 14.87 10.66 -4.11
N GLY A 238 15.15 9.63 -3.29
CA GLY A 238 14.86 8.25 -3.64
C GLY A 238 13.37 8.00 -3.88
N ASP A 239 12.49 8.67 -3.13
CA ASP A 239 11.03 8.59 -3.27
C ASP A 239 10.55 9.12 -4.63
N THR A 240 11.13 10.24 -5.09
CA THR A 240 10.89 10.80 -6.42
C THR A 240 11.34 9.83 -7.51
N VAL A 241 12.57 9.33 -7.42
CA VAL A 241 13.14 8.40 -8.41
C VAL A 241 12.31 7.13 -8.54
N VAL A 242 11.95 6.49 -7.41
CA VAL A 242 11.13 5.28 -7.49
C VAL A 242 9.73 5.57 -8.00
N SER A 243 9.15 6.74 -7.68
CA SER A 243 7.81 7.12 -8.15
C SER A 243 7.78 7.31 -9.67
N ILE A 244 8.81 7.91 -10.26
CA ILE A 244 8.99 8.04 -11.72
C ILE A 244 8.99 6.66 -12.40
N LEU A 245 9.62 5.67 -11.79
CA LEU A 245 9.82 4.36 -12.41
C LEU A 245 8.58 3.44 -12.28
N ILE A 246 7.76 3.62 -11.26
CA ILE A 246 6.69 2.64 -10.94
C ILE A 246 5.27 3.14 -11.23
N ASP A 247 5.05 4.45 -11.30
CA ASP A 247 3.72 5.07 -11.32
C ASP A 247 3.62 6.22 -12.35
N LEU A 248 2.63 6.15 -13.24
CA LEU A 248 2.40 7.21 -14.24
C LEU A 248 2.05 8.55 -13.58
N ASN A 249 1.26 8.55 -12.51
CA ASN A 249 0.94 9.78 -11.79
C ASN A 249 2.17 10.34 -11.07
N GLY A 250 3.01 9.48 -10.50
CA GLY A 250 4.31 9.84 -9.95
C GLY A 250 5.19 10.54 -10.99
N PHE A 251 5.29 9.97 -12.19
CA PHE A 251 6.00 10.60 -13.31
C PHE A 251 5.38 11.94 -13.73
N TRP A 252 4.06 12.00 -13.90
CA TRP A 252 3.35 13.23 -14.26
C TRP A 252 3.51 14.36 -13.25
N SER A 253 3.48 14.02 -11.96
CA SER A 253 3.66 14.99 -10.88
C SER A 253 5.07 15.58 -10.91
N TYR A 254 6.06 14.78 -11.30
CA TYR A 254 7.44 15.20 -11.47
C TYR A 254 7.63 16.10 -12.70
N GLU A 255 7.11 15.70 -13.87
CA GLU A 255 7.21 16.50 -15.10
C GLU A 255 6.55 17.88 -14.94
N ASN A 256 5.41 17.94 -14.25
CA ASN A 256 4.67 19.19 -14.04
C ASN A 256 5.09 19.95 -12.77
N ARG A 257 6.17 19.55 -12.10
CA ARG A 257 6.59 20.13 -10.81
C ARG A 257 6.77 21.65 -10.86
N GLU A 258 7.27 22.19 -11.97
CA GLU A 258 7.52 23.64 -12.10
C GLU A 258 6.22 24.44 -12.21
N VAL A 259 5.21 23.89 -12.90
CA VAL A 259 3.88 24.50 -13.03
C VAL A 259 3.13 24.47 -11.70
N LEU A 260 3.25 23.37 -10.96
CA LEU A 260 2.65 23.22 -9.64
C LEU A 260 3.24 24.22 -8.63
N VAL A 261 4.56 24.41 -8.64
CA VAL A 261 5.25 25.40 -7.80
C VAL A 261 4.88 26.83 -8.18
N ALA A 262 4.68 27.12 -9.47
CA ALA A 262 4.26 28.45 -9.93
C ALA A 262 2.83 28.80 -9.47
N ASN A 263 1.91 27.83 -9.44
CA ASN A 263 0.53 28.04 -8.99
C ASN A 263 0.42 28.24 -7.46
N ASP A 264 1.28 27.59 -6.68
CA ASP A 264 1.30 27.74 -5.22
C ASP A 264 1.81 29.15 -4.83
N ASN A 265 2.87 29.62 -5.50
CA ASN A 265 3.40 30.98 -5.33
C ASN A 265 2.49 32.08 -5.89
N GLY A 266 1.62 31.76 -6.86
CA GLY A 266 0.61 32.69 -7.40
C GLY A 266 -0.58 32.90 -6.46
N SER A 267 -0.88 31.91 -5.61
CA SER A 267 -1.99 31.95 -4.66
C SER A 267 -1.64 32.71 -3.38
N SER A 268 -0.35 32.81 -3.02
CA SER A 268 0.12 33.58 -1.87
C SER A 268 0.25 35.09 -2.11
N ASN A 269 0.26 35.55 -3.36
CA ASN A 269 0.45 36.97 -3.71
C ASN A 269 -0.86 37.75 -3.99
N ALA A 270 -2.03 37.09 -3.90
CA ALA A 270 -3.33 37.74 -4.14
C ALA A 270 -4.03 38.23 -2.86
N ALA A 271 -3.42 38.06 -1.68
CA ALA A 271 -4.04 38.38 -0.39
C ALA A 271 -3.57 39.69 0.26
N ASP A 272 -2.66 40.46 -0.37
CA ASP A 272 -2.04 41.63 0.28
C ASP A 272 -2.10 42.93 -0.55
N SER A 273 -3.13 43.09 -1.39
CA SER A 273 -3.35 44.34 -2.13
C SER A 273 -4.83 44.74 -2.17
N ASP A 274 -5.44 44.93 -1.01
CA ASP A 274 -6.70 45.66 -0.91
C ASP A 274 -6.86 46.28 0.49
N ASP A 275 -5.96 47.23 0.82
CA ASP A 275 -6.23 48.23 1.86
C ASP A 275 -5.37 49.48 1.65
N THR A 276 -5.82 50.37 0.75
CA THR A 276 -5.49 51.81 0.75
C THR A 276 -6.65 52.61 0.19
#